data_AF-A0A1F8L400-F1
#
_entry.id   AF-A0A1F8L400-F1
#
_cell.length_a   1.000
_cell.length_b   1.000
_cell.length_c   1.000
_cell.angle_alpha   90.00
_cell.angle_beta   90.00
_cell.angle_gamma   90.00
#
_symmetry.space_group_name_H-M   'P 1'
#
loop_
_entity.id
_entity.type
_entity.pdbx_description
1 polymer ?
#
loop_
_entity_poly.entity_id
_entity_poly.type
_entity_poly.pdbx_seq_one_letter_code
_entity_poly.pdbx_strand_id
1 'polypeptide(L)'
;MEAPGVRNLVPLPYRRVSFQVADFPLTEQGLTTIVGREAYRHTDFIVFRTGGAVAVAAVEKASREPLFAPITGATWLSPPERTHLVVDRSVDTGLPSALAARAAELGVGPAETLVVLGRYEHVNFIAHPDPAVVRVVEVAPPEPPKLWDLVERVLATAPLAATRPELERIDLRDLAAAAGPGRGGYLFPCRSSGFEALDAPVHFLEERPPRADWTLVGCERSRQIHRHLYGDVPPSAEICPRRLAGARSEPTLLKCCLLEHGIERDGQVVVVPWGATLEDVAAGLRELVGTP
;
A
#
# COMPACT_ATOMS: atom_id res chain seq x y z
N MET A 1 15.92 2.13 -28.77
CA MET A 1 14.69 2.88 -28.45
C MET A 1 13.83 1.92 -27.66
N GLU A 2 13.98 1.90 -26.33
CA GLU A 2 13.19 1.03 -25.44
C GLU A 2 11.71 1.35 -25.67
N ALA A 3 10.89 0.32 -25.87
CA ALA A 3 9.45 0.47 -25.75
C ALA A 3 9.16 1.10 -24.37
N PRO A 4 8.19 2.01 -24.23
CA PRO A 4 7.84 2.57 -22.92
C PRO A 4 7.52 1.41 -21.97
N GLY A 5 8.48 1.11 -21.08
CA GLY A 5 8.46 -0.08 -20.25
C GLY A 5 7.31 0.04 -19.26
N VAL A 6 6.36 -0.89 -19.35
CA VAL A 6 5.27 -0.99 -18.38
C VAL A 6 5.90 -1.27 -17.00
N ARG A 7 5.77 -0.30 -16.08
CA ARG A 7 6.21 -0.45 -14.69
C ARG A 7 5.20 -1.26 -13.88
N ASN A 8 5.67 -1.93 -12.84
CA ASN A 8 4.84 -2.74 -11.94
C ASN A 8 4.01 -3.81 -12.66
N LEU A 9 4.51 -4.36 -13.76
CA LEU A 9 3.74 -5.36 -14.50
C LEU A 9 3.66 -6.64 -13.67
N VAL A 10 2.45 -6.92 -13.16
CA VAL A 10 2.09 -8.16 -12.46
C VAL A 10 0.96 -8.83 -13.24
N PRO A 11 1.21 -9.97 -13.90
CA PRO A 11 0.15 -10.68 -14.62
C PRO A 11 -0.92 -11.19 -13.67
N LEU A 12 -2.10 -10.57 -13.72
CA LEU A 12 -3.28 -11.04 -13.01
C LEU A 12 -4.40 -11.47 -13.98
N PRO A 13 -5.14 -12.55 -13.67
CA PRO A 13 -4.80 -13.57 -12.67
C PRO A 13 -3.50 -14.33 -13.04
N TYR A 14 -2.77 -14.86 -12.04
CA TYR A 14 -1.47 -15.53 -12.24
C TYR A 14 -1.51 -16.76 -13.16
N ARG A 15 -2.69 -17.31 -13.47
CA ARG A 15 -2.88 -18.33 -14.54
C ARG A 15 -2.43 -17.89 -15.94
N ARG A 16 -2.10 -16.59 -16.10
CA ARG A 16 -1.50 -16.04 -17.31
C ARG A 16 0.00 -16.32 -17.45
N VAL A 17 0.62 -16.85 -16.40
CA VAL A 17 2.04 -17.18 -16.35
C VAL A 17 2.22 -18.70 -16.42
N SER A 18 3.08 -19.16 -17.33
CA SER A 18 3.57 -20.54 -17.37
C SER A 18 4.99 -20.60 -16.82
N PHE A 19 5.32 -21.61 -16.02
CA PHE A 19 6.66 -21.80 -15.45
C PHE A 19 7.28 -23.09 -15.99
N GLN A 20 8.36 -22.96 -16.77
CA GLN A 20 8.90 -24.05 -17.57
C GLN A 20 10.41 -24.18 -17.43
N VAL A 21 10.91 -25.42 -17.50
CA VAL A 21 12.33 -25.68 -17.68
C VAL A 21 12.64 -25.54 -19.17
N ALA A 22 13.58 -24.67 -19.53
CA ALA A 22 13.97 -24.49 -20.92
C ALA A 22 14.90 -25.61 -21.39
N ASP A 23 14.59 -26.16 -22.56
CA ASP A 23 15.41 -27.11 -23.32
C ASP A 23 16.34 -26.39 -24.33
N PHE A 24 16.39 -25.06 -24.27
CA PHE A 24 17.20 -24.19 -25.12
C PHE A 24 17.97 -23.16 -24.28
N PRO A 25 19.07 -22.58 -24.80
CA PRO A 25 19.78 -21.48 -24.15
C PRO A 25 18.90 -20.23 -24.06
N LEU A 26 18.87 -19.53 -22.92
CA LEU A 26 18.07 -18.30 -22.73
C LEU A 26 18.67 -17.10 -23.47
N THR A 27 18.66 -17.16 -24.80
CA THR A 27 19.16 -16.13 -25.73
C THR A 27 18.08 -15.77 -26.74
N GLU A 28 18.25 -14.68 -27.48
CA GLU A 28 17.33 -14.31 -28.57
C GLU A 28 17.15 -15.45 -29.58
N GLN A 29 18.25 -16.07 -30.01
CA GLN A 29 18.21 -17.20 -30.93
C GLN A 29 17.48 -18.41 -30.32
N GLY A 30 17.71 -18.70 -29.04
CA GLY A 30 17.00 -19.76 -28.34
C GLY A 30 15.50 -19.51 -28.25
N LEU A 31 15.09 -18.26 -28.01
CA LEU A 31 13.68 -17.89 -27.93
C LEU A 31 12.93 -18.15 -29.24
N THR A 32 13.57 -17.95 -30.40
CA THR A 32 12.93 -18.26 -31.70
C THR A 32 12.48 -19.72 -31.83
N THR A 33 13.10 -20.64 -31.08
CA THR A 33 12.77 -22.07 -31.13
C THR A 33 11.41 -22.41 -30.49
N ILE A 34 10.79 -21.47 -29.78
CA ILE A 34 9.45 -21.67 -29.21
C ILE A 34 8.33 -21.30 -30.17
N VAL A 35 8.64 -20.54 -31.24
CA VAL A 35 7.65 -20.21 -32.27
C VAL A 35 7.19 -21.50 -32.96
N GLY A 36 5.87 -21.66 -33.08
CA GLY A 36 5.23 -22.88 -33.57
C GLY A 36 4.91 -23.91 -32.48
N ARG A 37 5.51 -23.83 -31.28
CA ARG A 37 5.07 -24.64 -30.13
C ARG A 37 3.69 -24.17 -29.67
N GLU A 38 2.92 -25.05 -29.06
CA GLU A 38 1.60 -24.69 -28.53
C GLU A 38 1.69 -24.09 -27.12
N ALA A 39 0.84 -23.10 -26.83
CA ALA A 39 0.65 -22.54 -25.50
C ALA A 39 -0.83 -22.55 -25.11
N TYR A 40 -1.10 -22.70 -23.81
CA TYR A 40 -2.45 -22.59 -23.26
C TYR A 40 -3.04 -21.19 -23.54
N ARG A 41 -4.33 -21.13 -23.86
CA ARG A 41 -4.99 -19.89 -24.33
C ARG A 41 -4.87 -18.68 -23.40
N HIS A 42 -4.70 -18.89 -22.09
CA HIS A 42 -4.52 -17.79 -21.13
C HIS A 42 -3.05 -17.43 -20.87
N THR A 43 -2.08 -18.23 -21.33
CA THR A 43 -0.65 -17.97 -21.10
C THR A 43 -0.19 -16.78 -21.93
N ASP A 44 -0.03 -15.62 -21.31
CA ASP A 44 0.52 -14.42 -21.94
C ASP A 44 2.02 -14.30 -21.70
N PHE A 45 2.53 -14.93 -20.63
CA PHE A 45 3.92 -14.90 -20.24
C PHE A 45 4.43 -16.30 -19.92
N ILE A 46 5.69 -16.57 -20.26
CA ILE A 46 6.40 -17.80 -19.88
C ILE A 46 7.66 -17.42 -19.12
N VAL A 47 7.77 -17.93 -17.90
CA VAL A 47 9.00 -17.90 -17.12
C VAL A 47 9.78 -19.16 -17.45
N PHE A 48 10.94 -18.98 -18.07
CA PHE A 48 11.88 -20.05 -18.39
C PHE A 48 12.97 -20.14 -17.33
N ARG A 49 13.37 -21.36 -16.95
CA ARG A 49 14.52 -21.61 -16.09
C ARG A 49 15.44 -22.69 -16.67
N THR A 50 16.75 -22.51 -16.55
CA THR A 50 17.75 -23.53 -16.92
C THR A 50 19.08 -23.26 -16.22
N GLY A 51 19.71 -24.30 -15.66
CA GLY A 51 21.04 -24.19 -15.06
C GLY A 51 21.21 -23.09 -14.00
N GLY A 52 20.15 -22.70 -13.30
CA GLY A 52 20.14 -21.59 -12.32
C GLY A 52 19.78 -20.21 -12.89
N ALA A 53 19.79 -20.04 -14.22
CA ALA A 53 19.29 -18.85 -14.89
C ALA A 53 17.76 -18.87 -15.01
N VAL A 54 17.15 -17.69 -15.00
CA VAL A 54 15.70 -17.49 -15.17
C VAL A 54 15.46 -16.33 -16.13
N ALA A 55 14.44 -16.39 -16.98
CA ALA A 55 14.04 -15.27 -17.84
C ALA A 55 12.52 -15.27 -18.06
N VAL A 56 11.96 -14.11 -18.41
CA VAL A 56 10.52 -13.93 -18.66
C VAL A 56 10.30 -13.51 -20.10
N ALA A 57 9.53 -14.30 -20.84
CA ALA A 57 9.11 -13.98 -22.20
C ALA A 57 7.62 -13.62 -22.26
N ALA A 58 7.27 -12.59 -23.02
CA ALA A 58 5.91 -12.35 -23.47
C ALA A 58 5.65 -13.16 -24.75
N VAL A 59 4.48 -13.79 -24.86
CA VAL A 59 4.15 -14.66 -26.01
C VAL A 59 2.85 -14.24 -26.70
N GLU A 60 2.91 -14.21 -28.02
CA GLU A 60 1.78 -14.04 -28.91
C GLU A 60 1.34 -15.41 -29.44
N LYS A 61 0.02 -15.59 -29.56
CA LYS A 61 -0.58 -16.86 -29.99
C LYS A 61 -1.45 -16.60 -31.20
N ALA A 62 -1.52 -17.57 -32.11
CA ALA A 62 -2.35 -17.49 -33.32
C ALA A 62 -3.85 -17.28 -33.01
N SER A 63 -4.33 -17.81 -31.88
CA SER A 63 -5.70 -17.61 -31.40
C SER A 63 -5.77 -17.74 -29.88
N ARG A 64 -6.81 -17.17 -29.28
CA ARG A 64 -7.20 -17.35 -27.87
C ARG A 64 -8.48 -18.17 -27.71
N GLU A 65 -9.10 -18.61 -28.81
CA GLU A 65 -10.34 -19.39 -28.82
C GLU A 65 -10.14 -20.86 -28.45
N PRO A 66 -9.29 -21.65 -29.16
CA PRO A 66 -9.04 -23.03 -28.80
C PRO A 66 -8.30 -23.14 -27.46
N LEU A 67 -8.28 -24.34 -26.86
CA LEU A 67 -7.63 -24.57 -25.57
C LEU A 67 -6.11 -24.30 -25.63
N PHE A 68 -5.50 -24.72 -26.74
CA PHE A 68 -4.10 -24.50 -27.09
C PHE A 68 -4.03 -23.88 -28.48
N ALA A 69 -3.05 -23.01 -28.68
CA ALA A 69 -2.77 -22.42 -29.98
C ALA A 69 -1.25 -22.29 -30.17
N PRO A 70 -0.77 -22.38 -31.43
CA PRO A 70 0.63 -22.13 -31.74
C PRO A 70 1.06 -20.73 -31.31
N ILE A 71 2.25 -20.62 -30.72
CA ILE A 71 2.96 -19.38 -30.47
C ILE A 71 3.41 -18.81 -31.82
N THR A 72 2.99 -17.58 -32.13
CA THR A 72 3.35 -16.89 -33.38
C THR A 72 4.48 -15.88 -33.19
N GLY A 73 4.71 -15.45 -31.95
CA GLY A 73 5.74 -14.50 -31.61
C GLY A 73 6.13 -14.62 -30.14
N ALA A 74 7.37 -14.32 -29.84
CA ALA A 74 7.89 -14.29 -28.48
C ALA A 74 8.94 -13.20 -28.36
N THR A 75 8.92 -12.46 -27.25
CA THR A 75 9.91 -11.42 -26.95
C THR A 75 10.31 -11.52 -25.49
N TRP A 76 11.59 -11.25 -25.20
CA TRP A 76 12.04 -11.16 -23.81
C TRP A 76 11.41 -9.92 -23.16
N LEU A 77 10.58 -10.15 -22.16
CA LEU A 77 10.16 -9.11 -21.23
C LEU A 77 11.30 -8.79 -20.26
N SER A 78 11.97 -9.84 -19.77
CA SER A 78 13.13 -9.71 -18.90
C SER A 78 14.14 -10.82 -19.20
N PRO A 79 15.35 -10.47 -19.68
CA PRO A 79 16.40 -11.44 -20.00
C PRO A 79 17.06 -11.99 -18.71
N PRO A 80 17.91 -13.03 -18.81
CA PRO A 80 18.52 -13.67 -17.64
C PRO A 80 19.29 -12.75 -16.70
N GLU A 81 19.96 -11.74 -17.25
CA GLU A 81 20.83 -10.84 -16.50
C GLU A 81 20.06 -9.85 -15.62
N ARG A 82 18.74 -9.75 -15.83
CA ARG A 82 17.85 -8.80 -15.14
C ARG A 82 16.71 -9.51 -14.40
N THR A 83 16.72 -10.83 -14.34
CA THR A 83 15.62 -11.61 -13.78
C THR A 83 16.10 -12.41 -12.58
N HIS A 84 15.38 -12.25 -11.48
CA HIS A 84 15.66 -12.93 -10.22
C HIS A 84 14.56 -13.95 -9.93
N LEU A 85 14.93 -15.13 -9.46
CA LEU A 85 13.97 -16.15 -9.00
C LEU A 85 14.17 -16.39 -7.51
N VAL A 86 13.11 -16.24 -6.74
CA VAL A 86 13.08 -16.61 -5.32
C VAL A 86 11.97 -17.61 -5.04
N VAL A 87 12.22 -18.51 -4.10
CA VAL A 87 11.18 -19.35 -3.51
C VAL A 87 10.80 -18.74 -2.16
N ASP A 88 9.59 -18.23 -2.06
CA ASP A 88 9.08 -17.62 -0.83
C ASP A 88 7.61 -17.96 -0.60
N ARG A 89 7.38 -19.00 0.21
CA ARG A 89 6.04 -19.53 0.48
C ARG A 89 5.14 -18.58 1.28
N SER A 90 5.71 -17.51 1.83
CA SER A 90 4.94 -16.51 2.58
C SER A 90 4.29 -15.47 1.68
N VAL A 91 4.82 -15.27 0.47
CA VAL A 91 4.37 -14.23 -0.47
C VAL A 91 3.16 -14.72 -1.27
N ASP A 92 2.05 -13.98 -1.20
CA ASP A 92 0.92 -14.16 -2.12
C ASP A 92 1.21 -13.50 -3.46
N THR A 93 1.45 -14.31 -4.48
CA THR A 93 1.83 -13.87 -5.83
C THR A 93 0.65 -13.32 -6.64
N GLY A 94 -0.57 -13.37 -6.09
CA GLY A 94 -1.74 -12.66 -6.60
C GLY A 94 -1.85 -11.20 -6.16
N LEU A 95 -0.99 -10.74 -5.22
CA LEU A 95 -1.01 -9.38 -4.68
C LEU A 95 0.19 -8.57 -5.19
N PRO A 96 -0.02 -7.53 -6.02
CA PRO A 96 1.07 -6.72 -6.55
C PRO A 96 1.93 -6.06 -5.47
N SER A 97 1.31 -5.57 -4.39
CA SER A 97 2.03 -4.96 -3.27
C SER A 97 2.91 -5.96 -2.52
N ALA A 98 2.52 -7.24 -2.44
CA ALA A 98 3.35 -8.28 -1.81
C ALA A 98 4.59 -8.59 -2.66
N LEU A 99 4.43 -8.67 -3.99
CA LEU A 99 5.55 -8.83 -4.91
C LEU A 99 6.49 -7.62 -4.88
N ALA A 100 5.94 -6.40 -4.84
CA ALA A 100 6.73 -5.17 -4.76
C ALA A 100 7.49 -5.04 -3.44
N ALA A 101 6.87 -5.38 -2.31
CA ALA A 101 7.54 -5.44 -1.01
C ALA A 101 8.71 -6.43 -1.04
N ARG A 102 8.48 -7.62 -1.61
CA ARG A 102 9.53 -8.64 -1.73
C ARG A 102 10.66 -8.21 -2.66
N ALA A 103 10.35 -7.54 -3.76
CA ALA A 103 11.36 -6.96 -4.65
C ALA A 103 12.24 -5.94 -3.90
N ALA A 104 11.64 -5.05 -3.11
CA ALA A 104 12.38 -4.07 -2.33
C ALA A 104 13.31 -4.72 -1.28
N GLU A 105 12.85 -5.76 -0.58
CA GLU A 105 13.66 -6.50 0.41
C GLU A 105 14.90 -7.17 -0.22
N LEU A 106 14.78 -7.62 -1.47
CA LEU A 106 15.86 -8.28 -2.22
C LEU A 106 16.71 -7.30 -3.02
N GLY A 107 16.39 -6.00 -2.99
CA GLY A 107 17.08 -4.96 -3.76
C GLY A 107 16.82 -5.01 -5.27
N VAL A 108 15.75 -5.68 -5.72
CA VAL A 108 15.36 -5.75 -7.14
C VAL A 108 14.73 -4.42 -7.55
N GLY A 109 15.39 -3.70 -8.46
CA GLY A 109 15.05 -2.34 -8.83
C GLY A 109 14.19 -2.20 -10.09
N PRO A 110 13.86 -0.95 -10.50
CA PRO A 110 12.99 -0.67 -11.63
C PRO A 110 13.50 -1.13 -13.01
N ALA A 111 14.76 -1.55 -13.12
CA ALA A 111 15.33 -2.08 -14.35
C ALA A 111 15.29 -3.62 -14.44
N GLU A 112 14.73 -4.28 -13.43
CA GLU A 112 14.82 -5.72 -13.21
C GLU A 112 13.43 -6.36 -13.05
N THR A 113 13.39 -7.68 -12.94
CA THR A 113 12.17 -8.47 -12.71
C THR A 113 12.39 -9.46 -11.58
N LEU A 114 11.44 -9.50 -10.64
CA LEU A 114 11.40 -10.54 -9.61
C LEU A 114 10.34 -11.57 -9.97
N VAL A 115 10.75 -12.82 -10.13
CA VAL A 115 9.89 -14.01 -10.18
C VAL A 115 9.84 -14.64 -8.80
N VAL A 116 8.63 -14.94 -8.33
CA VAL A 116 8.41 -15.58 -7.02
C VAL A 116 7.65 -16.89 -7.21
N LEU A 117 8.22 -17.99 -6.71
CA LEU A 117 7.47 -19.21 -6.40
C LEU A 117 6.90 -19.05 -4.98
N GLY A 118 5.62 -18.73 -4.92
CA GLY A 118 4.97 -18.17 -3.74
C GLY A 118 4.16 -19.15 -2.91
N ARG A 119 3.26 -18.55 -2.11
CA ARG A 119 2.17 -19.22 -1.41
C ARG A 119 1.37 -20.09 -2.37
N TYR A 120 0.92 -21.24 -1.90
CA TYR A 120 0.17 -22.24 -2.67
C TYR A 120 0.91 -22.80 -3.89
N GLU A 121 2.25 -22.71 -3.95
CA GLU A 121 3.03 -23.14 -5.13
C GLU A 121 2.76 -22.32 -6.40
N HIS A 122 2.10 -21.17 -6.26
CA HIS A 122 1.82 -20.31 -7.41
C HIS A 122 3.03 -19.47 -7.79
N VAL A 123 3.32 -19.44 -9.09
CA VAL A 123 4.38 -18.61 -9.66
C VAL A 123 3.77 -17.36 -10.28
N ASN A 124 4.34 -16.20 -9.96
CA ASN A 124 4.09 -14.96 -10.69
C ASN A 124 5.36 -14.09 -10.67
N PHE A 125 5.31 -12.93 -11.29
CA PHE A 125 6.40 -11.97 -11.27
C PHE A 125 5.92 -10.53 -11.15
N ILE A 126 6.82 -9.65 -10.74
CA ILE A 126 6.71 -8.20 -10.93
C ILE A 126 7.89 -7.75 -11.80
N ALA A 127 7.59 -7.17 -12.97
CA ALA A 127 8.59 -6.57 -13.84
C ALA A 127 8.63 -5.05 -13.62
N HIS A 128 9.84 -4.50 -13.59
CA HIS A 128 10.11 -3.08 -13.35
C HIS A 128 9.40 -2.56 -12.09
N PRO A 129 9.66 -3.14 -10.90
CA PRO A 129 9.02 -2.74 -9.65
C PRO A 129 9.31 -1.27 -9.34
N ASP A 130 8.24 -0.51 -9.18
CA ASP A 130 8.21 0.92 -8.86
C ASP A 130 6.86 1.27 -8.20
N PRO A 131 6.53 0.66 -7.04
CA PRO A 131 5.20 0.74 -6.47
C PRO A 131 4.81 2.18 -6.11
N ALA A 132 3.52 2.50 -6.27
CA ALA A 132 2.98 3.79 -5.85
C ALA A 132 3.19 3.97 -4.35
N VAL A 133 3.73 5.12 -3.94
CA VAL A 133 3.92 5.44 -2.52
C VAL A 133 2.69 6.19 -2.01
N VAL A 134 2.07 5.65 -0.97
CA VAL A 134 0.91 6.28 -0.32
C VAL A 134 1.32 6.73 1.09
N ARG A 135 1.25 8.03 1.35
CA ARG A 135 1.40 8.61 2.68
C ARG A 135 0.16 8.31 3.50
N VAL A 136 0.32 7.65 4.65
CA VAL A 136 -0.77 7.42 5.61
C VAL A 136 -0.57 8.39 6.76
N VAL A 137 -1.36 9.46 6.80
CA VAL A 137 -1.26 10.49 7.84
C VAL A 137 -2.24 10.16 8.96
N GLU A 138 -1.74 9.81 10.14
CA GLU A 138 -2.58 9.38 11.25
C GLU A 138 -2.04 9.79 12.63
N VAL A 139 -2.96 10.04 13.57
CA VAL A 139 -2.66 10.30 14.98
C VAL A 139 -2.34 9.02 15.75
N ALA A 140 -1.36 9.10 16.65
CA ALA A 140 -0.99 8.06 17.60
C ALA A 140 -0.60 8.70 18.94
N PRO A 141 -0.72 8.02 20.09
CA PRO A 141 -1.24 6.66 20.32
C PRO A 141 -2.76 6.51 20.08
N PRO A 142 -3.30 5.26 20.02
CA PRO A 142 -2.64 3.99 20.28
C PRO A 142 -1.69 3.54 19.16
N GLU A 143 -0.81 2.59 19.49
CA GLU A 143 0.12 1.94 18.56
C GLU A 143 -0.28 0.45 18.37
N PRO A 144 -0.30 -0.08 17.13
CA PRO A 144 -0.17 0.67 15.88
C PRO A 144 -1.38 1.59 15.64
N PRO A 145 -1.23 2.66 14.84
CA PRO A 145 -2.34 3.52 14.48
C PRO A 145 -3.39 2.74 13.65
N LYS A 146 -4.68 3.02 13.86
CA LYS A 146 -5.76 2.19 13.31
C LYS A 146 -5.83 2.21 11.78
N LEU A 147 -5.74 3.37 11.15
CA LEU A 147 -5.73 3.50 9.69
C LEU A 147 -4.49 2.81 9.11
N TRP A 148 -3.33 2.92 9.76
CA TRP A 148 -2.13 2.17 9.36
C TRP A 148 -2.38 0.65 9.31
N ASP A 149 -2.89 0.06 10.40
CA ASP A 149 -3.26 -1.37 10.43
C ASP A 149 -4.26 -1.74 9.32
N LEU A 150 -5.28 -0.91 9.12
CA LEU A 150 -6.28 -1.14 8.08
C LEU A 150 -5.67 -1.10 6.67
N VAL A 151 -4.75 -0.17 6.40
CA VAL A 151 -4.05 -0.09 5.11
C VAL A 151 -3.22 -1.35 4.86
N GLU A 152 -2.45 -1.82 5.85
CA GLU A 152 -1.66 -3.05 5.71
C GLU A 152 -2.56 -4.25 5.39
N ARG A 153 -3.68 -4.38 6.10
CA ARG A 153 -4.65 -5.46 5.88
C ARG A 153 -5.35 -5.39 4.52
N VAL A 154 -5.65 -4.19 4.04
CA VAL A 154 -6.23 -3.99 2.70
C VAL A 154 -5.21 -4.35 1.63
N LEU A 155 -3.95 -3.90 1.73
CA LEU A 155 -2.91 -4.24 0.76
C LEU A 155 -2.60 -5.75 0.74
N ALA A 156 -2.86 -6.45 1.86
CA ALA A 156 -2.75 -7.89 1.98
C ALA A 156 -3.95 -8.68 1.38
N THR A 157 -4.99 -8.01 0.85
CA THR A 157 -6.22 -8.70 0.40
C THR A 157 -6.88 -8.12 -0.85
N ALA A 158 -6.78 -6.82 -1.09
CA ALA A 158 -7.49 -6.13 -2.16
C ALA A 158 -6.70 -6.12 -3.48
N PRO A 159 -7.39 -6.19 -4.63
CA PRO A 159 -6.77 -6.07 -5.95
C PRO A 159 -6.45 -4.59 -6.25
N LEU A 160 -5.36 -4.09 -5.69
CA LEU A 160 -4.84 -2.74 -5.88
C LEU A 160 -3.54 -2.79 -6.68
N ALA A 161 -3.24 -1.70 -7.40
CA ALA A 161 -1.94 -1.54 -8.03
C ALA A 161 -0.81 -1.68 -6.99
N ALA A 162 0.39 -2.08 -7.43
CA ALA A 162 1.54 -2.27 -6.54
C ALA A 162 1.77 -1.00 -5.72
N THR A 163 1.64 -1.10 -4.40
CA THR A 163 1.59 0.05 -3.49
C THR A 163 2.46 -0.19 -2.27
N ARG A 164 3.20 0.84 -1.87
CA ARG A 164 4.01 0.87 -0.66
C ARG A 164 3.49 1.97 0.28
N PRO A 165 2.89 1.61 1.43
CA PRO A 165 2.42 2.60 2.37
C PRO A 165 3.59 3.17 3.19
N GLU A 166 3.53 4.45 3.54
CA GLU A 166 4.47 5.10 4.45
C GLU A 166 3.72 5.87 5.53
N LEU A 167 3.96 5.55 6.80
CA LEU A 167 3.31 6.19 7.94
C LEU A 167 3.92 7.58 8.21
N GLU A 168 3.09 8.61 8.10
CA GLU A 168 3.37 9.96 8.62
C GLU A 168 2.60 10.13 9.93
N ARG A 169 3.27 9.80 11.04
CA ARG A 169 2.65 9.76 12.37
C ARG A 169 2.57 11.15 13.00
N ILE A 170 1.38 11.52 13.45
CA ILE A 170 1.13 12.68 14.31
C ILE A 170 1.13 12.17 15.77
N ASP A 171 2.25 12.34 16.47
CA ASP A 171 2.37 11.88 17.86
C ASP A 171 1.74 12.89 18.83
N LEU A 172 0.67 12.47 19.50
CA LEU A 172 -0.08 13.30 20.43
C LEU A 172 0.75 13.68 21.67
N ARG A 173 1.75 12.88 22.05
CA ARG A 173 2.62 13.17 23.21
C ARG A 173 3.59 14.28 22.87
N ASP A 174 4.19 14.23 21.67
CA ASP A 174 5.10 15.27 21.19
C ASP A 174 4.36 16.60 21.05
N LEU A 175 3.13 16.57 20.50
CA LEU A 175 2.27 17.75 20.41
C LEU A 175 1.88 18.30 21.79
N ALA A 176 1.56 17.43 22.75
CA ALA A 176 1.27 17.85 24.12
C ALA A 176 2.48 18.52 24.76
N ALA A 177 3.65 17.86 24.71
CA ALA A 177 4.90 18.36 25.28
C ALA A 177 5.32 19.72 24.68
N ALA A 178 5.18 19.88 23.36
CA ALA A 178 5.49 21.13 22.67
C ALA A 178 4.55 22.28 23.06
N ALA A 179 3.26 21.98 23.28
CA ALA A 179 2.28 22.99 23.68
C ALA A 179 2.39 23.38 25.16
N GLY A 180 2.85 22.45 26.01
CA GLY A 180 2.89 22.61 27.45
C GLY A 180 1.51 22.47 28.11
N PRO A 181 1.46 22.02 29.38
CA PRO A 181 0.19 21.84 30.08
C PRO A 181 -0.35 23.19 30.55
N GLY A 182 -1.68 23.29 30.61
CA GLY A 182 -2.32 24.33 31.42
C GLY A 182 -2.12 24.03 32.91
N ARG A 183 -2.56 24.93 33.81
CA ARG A 183 -2.45 24.69 35.26
C ARG A 183 -3.19 23.42 35.73
N GLY A 184 -4.26 23.07 35.03
CA GLY A 184 -5.04 21.84 35.21
C GLY A 184 -4.56 20.66 34.37
N GLY A 185 -3.42 20.77 33.68
CA GLY A 185 -2.84 19.69 32.89
C GLY A 185 -3.25 19.68 31.41
N TYR A 186 -3.33 18.49 30.83
CA TYR A 186 -3.75 18.25 29.45
C TYR A 186 -5.18 17.70 29.39
N LEU A 187 -5.89 18.06 28.33
CA LEU A 187 -7.18 17.47 27.98
C LEU A 187 -7.10 16.84 26.58
N PHE A 188 -7.40 15.55 26.48
CA PHE A 188 -7.47 14.81 25.22
C PHE A 188 -8.92 14.47 24.84
N PRO A 189 -9.22 14.09 23.58
CA PRO A 189 -10.58 13.81 23.15
C PRO A 189 -11.16 12.55 23.81
N CYS A 190 -10.34 11.51 23.91
CA CYS A 190 -10.70 10.21 24.47
C CYS A 190 -9.48 9.58 25.13
N ARG A 191 -9.71 8.56 25.97
CA ARG A 191 -8.69 7.75 26.58
C ARG A 191 -7.92 6.98 25.51
N SER A 192 -6.61 6.96 25.65
CA SER A 192 -5.69 6.13 24.86
C SER A 192 -4.54 5.70 25.76
N SER A 193 -3.85 4.63 25.36
CA SER A 193 -2.58 4.24 25.98
C SER A 193 -1.50 5.30 25.73
N GLY A 194 -0.46 5.31 26.55
CA GLY A 194 0.77 6.08 26.31
C GLY A 194 0.75 7.50 26.86
N PHE A 195 -0.37 7.98 27.40
CA PHE A 195 -0.44 9.28 28.07
C PHE A 195 0.09 9.25 29.51
N GLU A 196 0.30 8.07 30.09
CA GLU A 196 0.90 7.89 31.41
C GLU A 196 2.36 8.39 31.48
N ALA A 197 3.00 8.58 30.32
CA ALA A 197 4.35 9.10 30.19
C ALA A 197 4.43 10.65 30.17
N LEU A 198 3.31 11.35 30.28
CA LEU A 198 3.29 12.82 30.35
C LEU A 198 3.49 13.31 31.79
N ASP A 199 4.33 14.32 31.97
CA ASP A 199 4.69 14.88 33.29
C ASP A 199 3.62 15.83 33.89
N ALA A 200 2.34 15.69 33.49
CA ALA A 200 1.25 16.54 33.95
C ALA A 200 -0.07 15.75 34.08
N PRO A 201 -1.05 16.23 34.87
CA PRO A 201 -2.37 15.61 34.92
C PRO A 201 -2.99 15.48 33.53
N VAL A 202 -3.59 14.32 33.25
CA VAL A 202 -4.24 14.03 31.98
C VAL A 202 -5.73 13.80 32.21
N HIS A 203 -6.55 14.49 31.43
CA HIS A 203 -8.00 14.42 31.44
C HIS A 203 -8.54 14.06 30.06
N PHE A 204 -9.77 13.54 30.01
CA PHE A 204 -10.42 13.09 28.77
C PHE A 204 -11.79 13.74 28.58
N LEU A 205 -12.04 14.34 27.41
CA LEU A 205 -13.31 15.00 27.08
C LEU A 205 -14.50 14.05 27.19
N GLU A 206 -14.34 12.79 26.80
CA GLU A 206 -15.40 11.77 26.88
C GLU A 206 -15.88 11.50 28.31
N GLU A 207 -15.02 11.71 29.31
CA GLU A 207 -15.33 11.50 30.74
C GLU A 207 -15.99 12.72 31.38
N ARG A 208 -16.05 13.85 30.66
CA ARG A 208 -16.65 15.11 31.10
C ARG A 208 -16.15 15.55 32.49
N PRO A 209 -14.82 15.69 32.69
CA PRO A 209 -14.27 16.15 33.95
C PRO A 209 -14.78 17.55 34.31
N PRO A 210 -14.78 17.94 35.60
CA PRO A 210 -15.03 19.32 36.00
C PRO A 210 -14.09 20.27 35.25
N ARG A 211 -14.58 21.44 34.83
CA ARG A 211 -13.79 22.43 34.09
C ARG A 211 -12.55 22.85 34.89
N ALA A 212 -11.35 22.68 34.33
CA ALA A 212 -10.08 23.13 34.90
C ALA A 212 -9.20 23.75 33.83
N ASP A 213 -8.22 24.58 34.17
CA ASP A 213 -7.35 25.31 33.22
C ASP A 213 -6.37 24.40 32.45
N TRP A 214 -6.86 23.61 31.50
CA TRP A 214 -6.09 22.65 30.70
C TRP A 214 -5.69 23.20 29.32
N THR A 215 -4.67 22.58 28.73
CA THR A 215 -4.40 22.66 27.29
C THR A 215 -5.13 21.52 26.57
N LEU A 216 -5.97 21.84 25.59
CA LEU A 216 -6.67 20.84 24.78
C LEU A 216 -5.76 20.34 23.65
N VAL A 217 -5.38 19.08 23.68
CA VAL A 217 -4.69 18.41 22.58
C VAL A 217 -5.75 17.75 21.71
N GLY A 218 -6.25 18.47 20.70
CA GLY A 218 -7.51 18.12 20.04
C GLY A 218 -7.73 18.80 18.69
N CYS A 219 -8.71 18.27 17.95
CA CYS A 219 -9.09 18.78 16.63
C CYS A 219 -10.36 19.62 16.72
N GLU A 220 -10.89 20.03 15.56
CA GLU A 220 -12.15 20.79 15.47
C GLU A 220 -13.31 20.13 16.22
N ARG A 221 -13.50 18.81 16.08
CA ARG A 221 -14.54 18.08 16.82
C ARG A 221 -14.35 18.21 18.33
N SER A 222 -13.11 18.12 18.82
CA SER A 222 -12.80 18.28 20.24
C SER A 222 -13.15 19.68 20.74
N ARG A 223 -12.89 20.72 19.94
CA ARG A 223 -13.25 22.11 20.27
C ARG A 223 -14.76 22.31 20.29
N GLN A 224 -15.50 21.71 19.37
CA GLN A 224 -16.97 21.74 19.36
C GLN A 224 -17.56 21.08 20.61
N ILE A 225 -17.05 19.91 20.98
CA ILE A 225 -17.47 19.19 22.19
C ILE A 225 -17.14 20.02 23.43
N HIS A 226 -15.93 20.56 23.53
CA HIS A 226 -15.54 21.39 24.67
C HIS A 226 -16.45 22.61 24.82
N ARG A 227 -16.73 23.33 23.73
CA ARG A 227 -17.63 24.50 23.74
C ARG A 227 -19.02 24.13 24.20
N HIS A 228 -19.53 22.97 23.77
CA HIS A 228 -20.82 22.47 24.22
C HIS A 228 -20.84 22.14 25.72
N LEU A 229 -19.79 21.50 26.23
CA LEU A 229 -19.72 21.04 27.62
C LEU A 229 -19.41 22.16 28.62
N TYR A 230 -18.57 23.13 28.22
CA TYR A 230 -17.98 24.11 29.15
C TYR A 230 -18.21 25.57 28.76
N GLY A 231 -18.79 25.84 27.59
CA GLY A 231 -19.12 27.19 27.12
C GLY A 231 -17.98 27.96 26.45
N ASP A 232 -16.77 27.39 26.38
CA ASP A 232 -15.59 28.05 25.84
C ASP A 232 -14.69 27.11 25.02
N VAL A 233 -13.60 27.65 24.46
CA VAL A 233 -12.55 26.89 23.79
C VAL A 233 -11.23 27.23 24.49
N PRO A 234 -10.52 26.25 25.09
CA PRO A 234 -9.28 26.50 25.81
C PRO A 234 -8.12 26.65 24.82
N PRO A 235 -6.93 27.07 25.28
CA PRO A 235 -5.70 26.92 24.50
C PRO A 235 -5.57 25.49 23.96
N SER A 236 -5.21 25.34 22.68
CA SER A 236 -5.23 24.03 22.03
C SER A 236 -4.05 23.75 21.11
N ALA A 237 -3.56 22.52 21.15
CA ALA A 237 -2.65 21.94 20.18
C ALA A 237 -3.45 21.20 19.10
N GLU A 238 -3.20 21.50 17.83
CA GLU A 238 -3.92 20.90 16.70
C GLU A 238 -3.42 19.49 16.39
N ILE A 239 -4.35 18.54 16.25
CA ILE A 239 -4.05 17.13 15.96
C ILE A 239 -4.68 16.65 14.65
N CYS A 240 -5.49 17.48 13.99
CA CYS A 240 -6.28 17.07 12.83
C CYS A 240 -5.38 16.69 11.64
N PRO A 241 -5.41 15.42 11.18
CA PRO A 241 -4.62 15.00 10.02
C PRO A 241 -4.92 15.84 8.78
N ARG A 242 -6.19 16.18 8.52
CA ARG A 242 -6.59 17.01 7.38
C ARG A 242 -5.99 18.42 7.41
N ARG A 243 -5.86 19.03 8.60
CA ARG A 243 -5.28 20.38 8.75
C ARG A 243 -3.77 20.36 8.68
N LEU A 244 -3.14 19.38 9.34
CA LEU A 244 -1.69 19.24 9.40
C LEU A 244 -1.11 18.76 8.07
N ALA A 245 -1.82 17.90 7.35
CA ALA A 245 -1.43 17.48 6.01
C ALA A 245 -1.56 18.63 5.01
N GLY A 246 -2.66 19.39 5.05
CA GLY A 246 -2.91 20.45 4.08
C GLY A 246 -3.01 19.92 2.64
N ALA A 247 -2.67 20.77 1.66
CA ALA A 247 -2.61 20.35 0.26
C ALA A 247 -1.35 19.51 0.01
N ARG A 248 -1.51 18.39 -0.68
CA ARG A 248 -0.42 17.45 -1.02
C ARG A 248 -0.36 17.20 -2.52
N SER A 249 0.85 16.94 -3.00
CA SER A 249 1.12 16.56 -4.40
C SER A 249 1.29 15.05 -4.56
N GLU A 250 1.56 14.37 -3.46
CA GLU A 250 1.76 12.95 -3.34
C GLU A 250 0.48 12.24 -2.85
N PRO A 251 0.22 11.00 -3.30
CA PRO A 251 -0.92 10.21 -2.84
C PRO A 251 -0.93 10.10 -1.32
N THR A 252 -2.01 10.57 -0.70
CA THR A 252 -2.13 10.68 0.75
C THR A 252 -3.49 10.18 1.22
N LEU A 253 -3.50 9.30 2.22
CA LEU A 253 -4.69 8.78 2.88
C LEU A 253 -4.71 9.25 4.34
N LEU A 254 -5.83 9.81 4.79
CA LEU A 254 -5.97 10.28 6.18
C LEU A 254 -7.39 10.12 6.71
N LYS A 255 -7.56 10.22 8.04
CA LYS A 255 -8.87 10.20 8.71
C LYS A 255 -9.40 11.59 9.04
N CYS A 256 -10.72 11.73 9.00
CA CYS A 256 -11.42 12.91 9.50
C CYS A 256 -12.64 12.54 10.37
N CYS A 257 -12.78 13.19 11.54
CA CYS A 257 -13.92 13.04 12.45
C CYS A 257 -15.15 13.90 12.10
N LEU A 258 -15.03 14.75 11.08
CA LEU A 258 -16.14 15.49 10.50
C LEU A 258 -16.74 14.78 9.28
N LEU A 259 -16.06 13.75 8.75
CA LEU A 259 -16.60 12.88 7.72
C LEU A 259 -17.27 11.68 8.41
N GLU A 260 -18.59 11.57 8.25
CA GLU A 260 -19.39 10.52 8.90
C GLU A 260 -19.42 9.23 8.08
N HIS A 261 -19.53 9.34 6.75
CA HIS A 261 -19.69 8.21 5.83
C HIS A 261 -18.98 8.44 4.49
N GLY A 262 -18.64 7.35 3.81
CA GLY A 262 -18.04 7.39 2.48
C GLY A 262 -16.60 7.89 2.47
N ILE A 263 -16.12 8.33 1.32
CA ILE A 263 -14.78 8.91 1.17
C ILE A 263 -14.87 10.27 0.49
N GLU A 264 -13.96 11.17 0.81
CA GLU A 264 -13.78 12.44 0.09
C GLU A 264 -12.42 12.45 -0.59
N ARG A 265 -12.35 13.00 -1.81
CA ARG A 265 -11.10 13.21 -2.52
C ARG A 265 -10.91 14.68 -2.84
N ASP A 266 -9.75 15.20 -2.48
CA ASP A 266 -9.28 16.53 -2.85
C ASP A 266 -7.86 16.42 -3.44
N GLY A 267 -7.78 16.45 -4.77
CA GLY A 267 -6.54 16.21 -5.51
C GLY A 267 -5.93 14.84 -5.20
N GLN A 268 -4.78 14.85 -4.52
CA GLN A 268 -4.00 13.67 -4.12
C GLN A 268 -4.27 13.24 -2.68
N VAL A 269 -5.19 13.90 -1.98
CA VAL A 269 -5.59 13.55 -0.63
C VAL A 269 -6.94 12.86 -0.67
N VAL A 270 -6.99 11.64 -0.11
CA VAL A 270 -8.25 10.94 0.16
C VAL A 270 -8.48 10.88 1.66
N VAL A 271 -9.69 11.24 2.05
CA VAL A 271 -10.15 11.30 3.43
C VAL A 271 -11.15 10.18 3.66
N VAL A 272 -10.90 9.35 4.68
CA VAL A 272 -11.83 8.33 5.17
C VAL A 272 -12.40 8.74 6.53
N PRO A 273 -13.58 8.23 6.93
CA PRO A 273 -14.22 8.62 8.18
C PRO A 273 -13.39 8.15 9.38
N TRP A 274 -13.60 8.78 10.53
CA TRP A 274 -12.93 8.38 11.78
C TRP A 274 -13.22 6.90 12.14
N GLY A 275 -14.43 6.44 11.82
CA GLY A 275 -14.89 5.07 11.99
C GLY A 275 -14.54 4.12 10.83
N ALA A 276 -13.65 4.49 9.91
CA ALA A 276 -13.38 3.76 8.67
C ALA A 276 -13.27 2.23 8.83
N THR A 277 -13.89 1.55 7.88
CA THR A 277 -13.86 0.10 7.67
C THR A 277 -12.76 -0.29 6.67
N LEU A 278 -12.50 -1.60 6.50
CA LEU A 278 -11.64 -2.08 5.42
C LEU A 278 -12.15 -1.68 4.03
N GLU A 279 -13.47 -1.58 3.85
CA GLU A 279 -14.09 -1.19 2.59
C GLU A 279 -13.82 0.28 2.26
N ASP A 280 -13.97 1.18 3.26
CA ASP A 280 -13.66 2.61 3.09
C ASP A 280 -12.18 2.80 2.73
N VAL A 281 -11.29 2.08 3.41
CA VAL A 281 -9.85 2.15 3.15
C VAL A 281 -9.50 1.58 1.78
N ALA A 282 -10.11 0.46 1.37
CA ALA A 282 -9.92 -0.10 0.03
C ALA A 282 -10.44 0.81 -1.07
N ALA A 283 -11.59 1.45 -0.86
CA ALA A 283 -12.12 2.46 -1.78
C ALA A 283 -11.18 3.66 -1.87
N GLY A 284 -10.69 4.16 -0.74
CA GLY A 284 -9.78 5.30 -0.73
C GLY A 284 -8.43 5.01 -1.37
N LEU A 285 -7.84 3.83 -1.11
CA LEU A 285 -6.62 3.41 -1.81
C LEU A 285 -6.86 3.24 -3.31
N ARG A 286 -8.00 2.69 -3.73
CA ARG A 286 -8.33 2.54 -5.16
C ARG A 286 -8.41 3.88 -5.88
N GLU A 287 -8.94 4.92 -5.24
CA GLU A 287 -8.92 6.28 -5.79
C GLU A 287 -7.49 6.80 -5.98
N LEU A 288 -6.58 6.48 -5.06
CA LEU A 288 -5.20 6.96 -5.10
C LEU A 288 -4.33 6.22 -6.13
N VAL A 289 -4.42 4.89 -6.18
CA VAL A 289 -3.47 4.05 -6.94
C VAL A 289 -4.10 3.25 -8.08
N GLY A 290 -5.43 3.17 -8.14
CA GLY A 290 -6.15 2.36 -9.11
C GLY A 290 -6.07 0.84 -8.85
N THR A 291 -6.47 0.08 -9.86
CA THR A 291 -6.34 -1.38 -9.88
C THR A 291 -5.17 -1.79 -10.78
N PRO A 292 -4.64 -3.03 -10.63
CA PRO A 292 -3.59 -3.57 -11.49
C PRO A 292 -3.97 -3.62 -12.97
#